data_AF-A0A9E5YPS0-F1
#
_entry.id   AF-A0A9E5YPS0-F1
#
_cell.length_a   1.000
_cell.length_b   1.000
_cell.length_c   1.000
_cell.angle_alpha   90.00
_cell.angle_beta   90.00
_cell.angle_gamma   90.00
#
_symmetry.space_group_name_H-M   'P 1'
#
loop_
_entity.id
_entity.type
_entity.pdbx_description
1 polymer ?
#
loop_
_entity_poly.entity_id
_entity_poly.type
_entity_poly.pdbx_seq_one_letter_code
_entity_poly.pdbx_strand_id
1 'polypeptide(L)'
;MEQTRKSIDNLSLQNRIDELNNIYELHKKFGNIAFNAIEKCYTNSGYAKGIDRITKLSYENKFSKKEFIFNPIKIIAEFLKGYFIERGGNMPKIWSEKNIVYLKTEFCKYCLTIEAEQTARHCHDDICAIYCRAFVKGLISIFEDLFPGIMINFYNVSSRRDCKESDCLEAFQIIIPKH
;
A
#
# COMPACT_ATOMS: atom_id res chain seq x y z
N MET A 1 -7.23 22.14 -15.34
CA MET A 1 -7.82 20.88 -14.82
C MET A 1 -6.77 20.23 -13.93
N GLU A 2 -6.92 20.39 -12.63
CA GLU A 2 -6.04 19.75 -11.66
C GLU A 2 -6.37 18.26 -11.69
N GLN A 3 -5.49 17.44 -12.29
CA GLN A 3 -5.60 15.98 -12.18
C GLN A 3 -5.45 15.65 -10.70
N THR A 4 -6.57 15.44 -10.03
CA THR A 4 -6.62 14.92 -8.66
C THR A 4 -6.02 13.53 -8.74
N ARG A 5 -4.71 13.42 -8.50
CA ARG A 5 -4.03 12.14 -8.29
C ARG A 5 -4.78 11.48 -7.13
N LYS A 6 -5.58 10.45 -7.42
CA LYS A 6 -6.28 9.65 -6.41
C LYS A 6 -5.23 8.92 -5.58
N SER A 7 -4.72 9.58 -4.57
CA SER A 7 -3.87 8.98 -3.56
C SER A 7 -4.74 8.56 -2.39
N ILE A 8 -4.46 7.37 -1.85
CA ILE A 8 -5.09 6.90 -0.61
C ILE A 8 -4.79 7.87 0.56
N ASP A 9 -3.86 8.82 0.39
CA ASP A 9 -3.34 9.84 1.31
C ASP A 9 -4.36 10.80 1.95
N ASN A 10 -5.66 10.67 1.69
CA ASN A 10 -6.65 11.58 2.26
C ASN A 10 -7.26 11.04 3.56
N LEU A 11 -7.05 11.78 4.65
CA LEU A 11 -7.66 11.59 5.97
C LEU A 11 -9.16 11.95 6.00
N SER A 12 -9.78 12.22 4.83
CA SER A 12 -11.20 12.56 4.72
C SER A 12 -12.05 11.31 4.55
N LEU A 13 -13.01 11.11 5.46
CA LEU A 13 -14.04 10.08 5.37
C LEU A 13 -14.85 10.19 4.07
N GLN A 14 -15.24 11.39 3.67
CA GLN A 14 -16.02 11.60 2.45
C GLN A 14 -15.26 11.14 1.20
N ASN A 15 -13.96 11.46 1.12
CA ASN A 15 -13.14 11.02 -0.01
C ASN A 15 -13.03 9.48 -0.05
N ARG A 16 -12.97 8.82 1.12
CA ARG A 16 -12.99 7.37 1.20
C ARG A 16 -14.32 6.80 0.72
N ILE A 17 -15.44 7.39 1.12
CA ILE A 17 -16.78 6.99 0.67
C ILE A 17 -16.89 7.13 -0.86
N ASP A 18 -16.43 8.25 -1.41
CA ASP A 18 -16.46 8.49 -2.87
C ASP A 18 -15.57 7.51 -3.64
N GLU A 19 -14.41 7.14 -3.10
CA GLU A 19 -13.55 6.11 -3.68
C GLU A 19 -14.25 4.74 -3.72
N LEU A 20 -14.86 4.31 -2.61
CA LEU A 20 -15.59 3.04 -2.54
C LEU A 20 -16.79 3.04 -3.49
N ASN A 21 -17.55 4.13 -3.56
CA ASN A 21 -18.67 4.28 -4.48
C ASN A 21 -18.20 4.22 -5.96
N ASN A 22 -17.09 4.86 -6.30
CA ASN A 22 -16.53 4.80 -7.66
C ASN A 22 -16.11 3.38 -8.04
N ILE A 23 -15.50 2.63 -7.12
CA ILE A 23 -15.15 1.23 -7.33
C ILE A 23 -16.40 0.39 -7.55
N TYR A 24 -17.44 0.60 -6.73
CA TYR A 24 -18.72 -0.08 -6.87
C TYR A 24 -19.37 0.19 -8.24
N GLU A 25 -19.41 1.44 -8.70
CA GLU A 25 -20.01 1.76 -10.01
C GLU A 25 -19.22 1.13 -11.17
N LEU A 26 -17.88 1.04 -11.07
CA LEU A 26 -17.06 0.33 -12.04
C LEU A 26 -17.35 -1.17 -12.05
N HIS A 27 -17.42 -1.80 -10.88
CA HIS A 27 -17.74 -3.23 -10.77
C HIS A 27 -19.15 -3.53 -11.26
N LYS A 28 -20.14 -2.73 -10.87
CA LYS A 28 -21.53 -2.86 -11.34
C LYS A 28 -21.64 -2.84 -12.85
N LYS A 29 -20.80 -2.06 -13.54
CA LYS A 29 -20.82 -1.91 -15.00
C LYS A 29 -20.01 -2.97 -15.74
N PHE A 30 -18.87 -3.40 -15.20
CA PHE A 30 -17.91 -4.24 -15.90
C PHE A 30 -17.62 -5.60 -15.23
N GLY A 31 -18.29 -5.88 -14.11
CA GLY A 31 -18.06 -7.08 -13.29
C GLY A 31 -16.62 -7.19 -12.77
N ASN A 32 -16.16 -8.42 -12.57
CA ASN A 32 -14.84 -8.72 -12.01
C ASN A 32 -13.67 -8.23 -12.88
N ILE A 33 -13.88 -7.97 -14.17
CA ILE A 33 -12.85 -7.41 -15.06
C ILE A 33 -12.43 -6.01 -14.60
N ALA A 34 -13.34 -5.25 -13.96
CA ALA A 34 -13.02 -3.95 -13.39
C ALA A 34 -11.86 -4.02 -12.37
N PHE A 35 -11.76 -5.11 -11.61
CA PHE A 35 -10.76 -5.23 -10.54
C PHE A 35 -9.33 -5.21 -11.06
N ASN A 36 -9.07 -5.76 -12.25
CA ASN A 36 -7.73 -5.68 -12.86
C ASN A 36 -7.35 -4.23 -13.21
N ALA A 37 -8.31 -3.43 -13.67
CA ALA A 37 -8.07 -2.02 -13.98
C ALA A 37 -7.89 -1.19 -12.70
N ILE A 38 -8.69 -1.50 -11.67
CA ILE A 38 -8.62 -0.86 -10.36
C ILE A 38 -7.26 -1.16 -9.69
N GLU A 39 -6.85 -2.43 -9.63
CA GLU A 39 -5.56 -2.82 -9.07
C GLU A 39 -4.40 -2.06 -9.73
N LYS A 40 -4.35 -2.05 -11.07
CA LYS A 40 -3.34 -1.29 -11.82
C LYS A 40 -3.37 0.21 -11.50
N CYS A 41 -4.54 0.80 -11.40
CA CYS A 41 -4.69 2.20 -11.03
C CYS A 41 -4.06 2.49 -9.66
N TYR A 42 -4.38 1.67 -8.65
CA TYR A 42 -3.85 1.88 -7.30
C TYR A 42 -2.37 1.52 -7.18
N THR A 43 -1.87 0.52 -7.91
CA THR A 43 -0.43 0.26 -8.03
C THR A 43 0.31 1.46 -8.61
N ASN A 44 -0.19 2.05 -9.69
CA ASN A 44 0.44 3.26 -10.26
C ASN A 44 0.38 4.45 -9.31
N SER A 45 -0.73 4.64 -8.60
CA SER A 45 -0.83 5.67 -7.55
C SER A 45 0.17 5.44 -6.42
N GLY A 46 0.36 4.19 -6.00
CA GLY A 46 1.34 3.79 -5.01
C GLY A 46 2.77 4.07 -5.47
N TYR A 47 3.09 3.66 -6.70
CA TYR A 47 4.39 3.89 -7.34
C TYR A 47 4.74 5.38 -7.37
N ALA A 48 3.82 6.23 -7.84
CA ALA A 48 4.02 7.67 -7.88
C ALA A 48 4.31 8.25 -6.48
N LYS A 49 3.57 7.81 -5.45
CA LYS A 49 3.84 8.22 -4.06
C LYS A 49 5.17 7.69 -3.53
N GLY A 50 5.60 6.53 -4.00
CA GLY A 50 6.92 5.98 -3.73
C GLY A 50 8.03 6.88 -4.28
N ILE A 51 7.91 7.29 -5.54
CA ILE A 51 8.82 8.23 -6.18
C ILE A 51 8.83 9.58 -5.44
N ASP A 52 7.65 10.16 -5.16
CA ASP A 52 7.55 11.42 -4.41
C ASP A 52 8.28 11.32 -3.06
N ARG A 53 8.08 10.20 -2.35
CA ARG A 53 8.72 9.95 -1.05
C ARG A 53 10.23 9.78 -1.15
N ILE A 54 10.72 8.94 -2.07
CA ILE A 54 12.16 8.68 -2.16
C ILE A 54 12.93 9.94 -2.61
N THR A 55 12.32 10.76 -3.47
CA THR A 55 12.86 12.07 -3.85
C THR A 55 12.93 13.01 -2.65
N LYS A 56 11.86 13.11 -1.85
CA LYS A 56 11.85 13.90 -0.61
C LYS A 56 12.95 13.44 0.36
N LEU A 57 13.04 12.14 0.64
CA LEU A 57 14.07 11.60 1.54
C LEU A 57 15.49 11.84 1.02
N SER A 58 15.68 11.79 -0.31
CA SER A 58 16.97 12.10 -0.93
C SER A 58 17.33 13.57 -0.77
N TYR A 59 16.38 14.49 -0.97
CA TYR A 59 16.58 15.93 -0.75
C TYR A 59 16.91 16.25 0.71
N GLU A 60 16.29 15.55 1.66
CA GLU A 60 16.54 15.70 3.09
C GLU A 60 17.80 14.98 3.59
N ASN A 61 18.59 14.34 2.71
CA ASN A 61 19.72 13.46 3.07
C ASN A 61 19.36 12.32 4.05
N LYS A 62 18.12 11.85 4.01
CA LYS A 62 17.58 10.73 4.82
C LYS A 62 17.53 9.41 4.06
N PHE A 63 18.07 9.37 2.86
CA PHE A 63 18.19 8.15 2.05
C PHE A 63 19.55 8.11 1.35
N SER A 64 20.23 6.98 1.44
CA SER A 64 21.51 6.74 0.78
C SER A 64 21.48 5.44 -0.01
N LYS A 65 21.90 5.51 -1.27
CA LYS A 65 22.09 4.32 -2.13
C LYS A 65 23.01 3.30 -1.45
N LYS A 66 24.09 3.76 -0.80
CA LYS A 66 25.07 2.90 -0.13
C LYS A 66 24.46 2.16 1.06
N GLU A 67 23.66 2.86 1.86
CA GLU A 67 22.97 2.26 3.02
C GLU A 67 21.94 1.24 2.56
N PHE A 68 21.20 1.55 1.49
CA PHE A 68 20.23 0.61 0.93
C PHE A 68 20.90 -0.67 0.40
N ILE A 69 22.03 -0.58 -0.30
CA ILE A 69 22.78 -1.77 -0.75
C ILE A 69 23.22 -2.62 0.44
N PHE A 70 23.64 -2.01 1.54
CA PHE A 70 24.09 -2.73 2.73
C PHE A 70 22.94 -3.41 3.48
N ASN A 71 21.76 -2.79 3.54
CA ASN A 71 20.63 -3.33 4.30
C ASN A 71 19.25 -2.95 3.70
N PRO A 72 18.86 -3.54 2.55
CA PRO A 72 17.64 -3.14 1.85
C PRO A 72 16.37 -3.48 2.65
N ILE A 73 16.39 -4.56 3.44
CA ILE A 73 15.27 -5.00 4.26
C ILE A 73 14.93 -3.96 5.32
N LYS A 74 15.95 -3.49 6.06
CA LYS A 74 15.76 -2.44 7.06
C LYS A 74 15.26 -1.15 6.41
N ILE A 75 15.86 -0.74 5.29
CA ILE A 75 15.50 0.52 4.64
C ILE A 75 14.07 0.47 4.08
N ILE A 76 13.62 -0.64 3.49
CA ILE A 76 12.23 -0.81 3.03
C ILE A 76 11.25 -0.74 4.22
N ALA A 77 11.57 -1.40 5.34
CA ALA A 77 10.74 -1.35 6.54
C ALA A 77 10.65 0.07 7.12
N GLU A 78 11.77 0.80 7.19
CA GLU A 78 11.81 2.19 7.66
C GLU A 78 11.10 3.15 6.69
N PHE A 79 11.24 2.93 5.38
CA PHE A 79 10.55 3.67 4.34
C PHE A 79 9.03 3.57 4.50
N LEU A 80 8.50 2.35 4.68
CA LEU A 80 7.08 2.11 4.93
C LEU A 80 6.62 2.74 6.25
N LYS A 81 7.37 2.56 7.34
CA LYS A 81 7.05 3.16 8.64
C LYS A 81 6.92 4.68 8.52
N GLY A 82 7.92 5.32 7.92
CA GLY A 82 7.91 6.77 7.73
C GLY A 82 6.77 7.24 6.84
N TYR A 83 6.41 6.48 5.79
CA TYR A 83 5.25 6.80 4.94
C TYR A 83 3.94 6.86 5.76
N PHE A 84 3.66 5.82 6.56
CA PHE A 84 2.43 5.78 7.36
C PHE A 84 2.43 6.80 8.51
N ILE A 85 3.60 7.13 9.08
CA ILE A 85 3.73 8.20 10.08
C ILE A 85 3.40 9.56 9.45
N GLU A 86 4.01 9.90 8.32
CA GLU A 86 3.82 11.19 7.65
C GLU A 86 2.38 11.39 7.17
N ARG A 87 1.72 10.30 6.79
CA ARG A 87 0.32 10.32 6.38
C ARG A 87 -0.67 10.54 7.54
N GLY A 88 -0.27 10.24 8.78
CA GLY A 88 -1.07 10.53 9.97
C GLY A 88 -2.34 9.69 10.19
N GLY A 89 -2.50 8.56 9.49
CA GLY A 89 -3.67 7.68 9.62
C GLY A 89 -3.37 6.23 9.21
N ASN A 90 -4.09 5.27 9.80
CA ASN A 90 -3.80 3.83 9.69
C ASN A 90 -2.32 3.51 9.96
N MET A 91 -1.92 3.37 11.22
CA MET A 91 -0.54 3.03 11.58
C MET A 91 -0.37 1.51 11.71
N PRO A 92 -0.02 0.78 10.63
CA PRO A 92 0.26 -0.63 10.74
C PRO A 92 1.49 -0.88 11.61
N LYS A 93 1.51 -2.03 12.28
CA LYS A 93 2.76 -2.56 12.84
C LYS A 93 3.61 -3.04 11.66
N ILE A 94 4.82 -2.51 11.56
CA ILE A 94 5.79 -2.89 10.52
C ILE A 94 7.04 -3.44 11.20
N TRP A 95 7.46 -4.62 10.80
CA TRP A 95 8.70 -5.25 11.26
C TRP A 95 9.31 -6.08 10.13
N SER A 96 10.50 -6.62 10.35
CA SER A 96 11.17 -7.49 9.40
C SER A 96 11.71 -8.72 10.10
N GLU A 97 11.66 -9.86 9.42
CA GLU A 97 12.28 -11.11 9.85
C GLU A 97 13.02 -11.70 8.65
N LYS A 98 14.32 -12.02 8.82
CA LYS A 98 15.19 -12.48 7.73
C LYS A 98 15.11 -11.53 6.53
N ASN A 99 14.63 -12.02 5.38
CA ASN A 99 14.47 -11.25 4.16
C ASN A 99 13.02 -10.82 3.90
N ILE A 100 12.15 -10.86 4.92
CA ILE A 100 10.73 -10.52 4.78
C ILE A 100 10.43 -9.26 5.61
N VAL A 101 9.76 -8.29 5.01
CA VAL A 101 9.13 -7.17 5.71
C VAL A 101 7.65 -7.51 5.88
N TYR A 102 7.10 -7.30 7.07
CA TYR A 102 5.69 -7.51 7.37
C TYR A 102 5.00 -6.18 7.61
N LEU A 103 3.75 -6.07 7.18
CA LEU A 103 2.84 -4.97 7.45
C LEU A 103 1.54 -5.55 7.99
N LYS A 104 1.25 -5.25 9.26
CA LYS A 104 0.04 -5.70 9.95
C LYS A 104 -0.86 -4.52 10.30
N THR A 105 -2.07 -4.55 9.79
CA THR A 105 -3.13 -3.61 10.19
C THR A 105 -4.07 -4.31 11.16
N GLU A 106 -3.92 -3.99 12.46
CA GLU A 106 -4.73 -4.61 13.51
C GLU A 106 -6.20 -4.18 13.42
N PHE A 107 -7.12 -5.07 13.83
CA PHE A 107 -8.57 -4.86 13.81
C PHE A 107 -9.05 -3.66 14.66
N CYS A 108 -8.21 -3.09 15.52
CA CYS A 108 -8.62 -2.14 16.57
C CYS A 108 -8.05 -0.71 16.46
N LYS A 109 -7.74 -0.20 15.27
CA LYS A 109 -7.38 1.22 15.10
C LYS A 109 -8.22 1.87 14.01
N TYR A 110 -8.76 3.04 14.31
CA TYR A 110 -9.54 3.91 13.43
C TYR A 110 -9.16 3.74 11.96
N CYS A 111 -10.03 3.09 11.20
CA CYS A 111 -9.86 2.85 9.78
C CYS A 111 -10.99 3.53 9.05
N LEU A 112 -10.67 4.63 8.37
CA LEU A 112 -11.62 5.38 7.54
C LEU A 112 -12.33 4.49 6.52
N THR A 113 -11.69 3.39 6.09
CA THR A 113 -12.32 2.44 5.18
C THR A 113 -13.47 1.71 5.86
N ILE A 114 -13.32 1.25 7.10
CA ILE A 114 -14.43 0.58 7.82
C ILE A 114 -15.61 1.56 8.00
N GLU A 115 -15.32 2.81 8.39
CA GLU A 115 -16.36 3.84 8.53
C GLU A 115 -17.02 4.18 7.19
N ALA A 116 -16.23 4.24 6.12
CA ALA A 116 -16.75 4.50 4.79
C ALA A 116 -17.59 3.34 4.27
N GLU A 117 -17.23 2.09 4.56
CA GLU A 117 -17.99 0.89 4.16
C GLU A 117 -19.38 0.85 4.79
N GLN A 118 -19.54 1.38 6.01
CA GLN A 118 -20.85 1.52 6.67
C GLN A 118 -21.76 2.52 5.97
N THR A 119 -21.19 3.47 5.21
CA THR A 119 -21.92 4.58 4.57
C THR A 119 -22.02 4.43 3.05
N ALA A 120 -21.09 3.71 2.42
CA ALA A 120 -21.03 3.52 0.98
C ALA A 120 -22.22 2.70 0.46
N ARG A 121 -22.58 2.93 -0.81
CA ARG A 121 -23.77 2.29 -1.44
C ARG A 121 -23.74 0.78 -1.40
N HIS A 122 -22.55 0.19 -1.53
CA HIS A 122 -22.24 -1.23 -1.30
C HIS A 122 -20.73 -1.39 -1.16
N CYS A 123 -20.29 -2.27 -0.26
CA CYS A 123 -18.90 -2.67 -0.17
C CYS A 123 -18.72 -4.10 -0.70
N HIS A 124 -17.71 -4.29 -1.54
CA HIS A 124 -17.26 -5.63 -1.92
C HIS A 124 -16.28 -6.17 -0.88
N ASP A 125 -16.45 -7.43 -0.47
CA ASP A 125 -15.65 -8.07 0.58
C ASP A 125 -14.12 -7.99 0.35
N ASP A 126 -13.67 -7.76 -0.88
CA ASP A 126 -12.27 -7.66 -1.30
C ASP A 126 -11.75 -6.23 -1.54
N ILE A 127 -12.56 -5.18 -1.32
CA ILE A 127 -12.19 -3.83 -1.75
C ILE A 127 -10.86 -3.39 -1.11
N CYS A 128 -10.66 -3.67 0.18
CA CYS A 128 -9.40 -3.40 0.89
C CYS A 128 -8.20 -4.14 0.25
N ALA A 129 -8.39 -5.39 -0.17
CA ALA A 129 -7.36 -6.19 -0.83
C ALA A 129 -7.03 -5.67 -2.24
N ILE A 130 -7.98 -5.04 -2.91
CA ILE A 130 -7.81 -4.60 -4.31
C ILE A 130 -7.15 -3.22 -4.40
N TYR A 131 -7.37 -2.32 -3.44
CA TYR A 131 -6.81 -0.96 -3.52
C TYR A 131 -5.71 -0.66 -2.51
N CYS A 132 -5.86 -1.02 -1.22
CA CYS A 132 -4.81 -0.72 -0.21
C CYS A 132 -3.54 -1.53 -0.48
N ARG A 133 -3.71 -2.82 -0.78
CA ARG A 133 -2.60 -3.72 -1.08
C ARG A 133 -1.88 -3.33 -2.36
N ALA A 134 -2.66 -3.11 -3.43
CA ALA A 134 -2.14 -2.69 -4.72
C ALA A 134 -1.32 -1.40 -4.60
N PHE A 135 -1.78 -0.46 -3.77
CA PHE A 135 -1.05 0.76 -3.46
C PHE A 135 0.26 0.50 -2.71
N VAL A 136 0.26 -0.30 -1.65
CA VAL A 136 1.51 -0.59 -0.91
C VAL A 136 2.50 -1.37 -1.79
N LYS A 137 2.02 -2.28 -2.64
CA LYS A 137 2.83 -2.97 -3.66
C LYS A 137 3.47 -1.95 -4.61
N GLY A 138 2.69 -1.02 -5.15
CA GLY A 138 3.19 0.08 -5.97
C GLY A 138 4.24 0.92 -5.25
N LEU A 139 3.95 1.30 -4.00
CA LEU A 139 4.79 2.15 -3.17
C LEU A 139 6.21 1.61 -2.99
N ILE A 140 6.38 0.29 -2.87
CA ILE A 140 7.69 -0.34 -2.70
C ILE A 140 8.30 -0.85 -4.01
N SER A 141 7.51 -1.04 -5.06
CA SER A 141 8.04 -1.50 -6.37
C SER A 141 9.04 -0.53 -7.00
N ILE A 142 9.06 0.74 -6.56
CA ILE A 142 10.10 1.71 -6.96
C ILE A 142 11.52 1.19 -6.66
N PHE A 143 11.69 0.35 -5.64
CA PHE A 143 13.00 -0.17 -5.26
C PHE A 143 13.53 -1.20 -6.26
N GLU A 144 12.64 -1.93 -6.95
CA GLU A 144 13.05 -2.86 -8.02
C GLU A 144 13.62 -2.08 -9.22
N ASP A 145 13.04 -0.92 -9.54
CA ASP A 145 13.51 -0.06 -10.64
C ASP A 145 14.78 0.73 -10.29
N LEU A 146 14.89 1.21 -9.05
CA LEU A 146 16.04 2.01 -8.60
C LEU A 146 17.28 1.16 -8.28
N PHE A 147 17.08 -0.13 -7.98
CA PHE A 147 18.14 -1.06 -7.59
C PHE A 147 18.07 -2.34 -8.41
N PRO A 148 18.68 -2.34 -9.61
CA PRO A 148 18.66 -3.50 -10.50
C PRO A 148 19.09 -4.78 -9.79
N GLY A 149 18.26 -5.82 -9.93
CA GLY A 149 18.49 -7.14 -9.34
C GLY A 149 17.69 -7.39 -8.06
N ILE A 150 17.21 -6.37 -7.36
CA ILE A 150 16.25 -6.59 -6.28
C ILE A 150 14.92 -7.01 -6.87
N MET A 151 14.34 -8.07 -6.29
CA MET A 151 12.97 -8.48 -6.55
C MET A 151 12.19 -8.48 -5.24
N ILE A 152 10.93 -8.03 -5.29
CA ILE A 152 10.04 -7.98 -4.13
C ILE A 152 8.82 -8.87 -4.41
N ASN A 153 8.79 -10.04 -3.77
CA ASN A 153 7.63 -10.91 -3.83
C ASN A 153 6.63 -10.51 -2.76
N PHE A 154 5.40 -10.24 -3.18
CA PHE A 154 4.30 -9.88 -2.32
C PHE A 154 3.45 -11.12 -1.97
N TYR A 155 3.15 -11.32 -0.68
CA TYR A 155 2.26 -12.38 -0.21
C TYR A 155 1.23 -11.84 0.77
N ASN A 156 -0.01 -12.31 0.65
CA ASN A 156 -1.02 -12.11 1.68
C ASN A 156 -0.97 -13.26 2.69
N VAL A 157 -0.71 -12.94 3.95
CA VAL A 157 -0.62 -13.95 5.02
C VAL A 157 -1.98 -14.14 5.69
N SER A 158 -2.70 -13.04 5.95
CA SER A 158 -4.06 -13.07 6.44
C SER A 158 -4.85 -11.86 5.94
N SER A 159 -6.17 -12.02 5.81
CA SER A 159 -7.07 -10.99 5.36
C SER A 159 -8.39 -11.03 6.12
N ARG A 160 -9.01 -9.86 6.32
CA ARG A 160 -10.38 -9.76 6.82
C ARG A 160 -11.42 -10.35 5.87
N ARG A 161 -11.05 -10.54 4.61
CA ARG A 161 -11.84 -11.29 3.61
C ARG A 161 -12.04 -12.73 4.07
N ASP A 162 -10.97 -13.39 4.51
CA ASP A 162 -11.00 -14.81 4.84
C ASP A 162 -11.57 -15.05 6.24
N CYS A 163 -11.42 -14.07 7.14
CA CYS A 163 -12.05 -14.07 8.46
C CYS A 163 -12.24 -12.63 8.97
N LYS A 164 -13.49 -12.21 9.20
CA LYS A 164 -13.84 -10.82 9.56
C LYS A 164 -13.18 -10.32 10.85
N GLU A 165 -12.80 -11.23 11.74
CA GLU A 165 -12.14 -10.93 13.01
C GLU A 165 -10.61 -10.92 12.90
N SER A 166 -10.05 -11.22 11.72
CA SER A 166 -8.61 -11.30 11.51
C SER A 166 -7.95 -9.93 11.29
N ASP A 167 -6.67 -9.87 11.63
CA ASP A 167 -5.81 -8.77 11.21
C ASP A 167 -5.46 -8.92 9.72
N CYS A 168 -5.26 -7.80 9.02
CA CYS A 168 -4.70 -7.84 7.67
C CYS A 168 -3.18 -7.89 7.80
N LEU A 169 -2.56 -8.99 7.36
CA LEU A 169 -1.11 -9.18 7.39
C LEU A 169 -0.60 -9.39 5.96
N GLU A 170 0.28 -8.48 5.55
CA GLU A 170 0.97 -8.52 4.28
C GLU A 170 2.46 -8.79 4.51
N ALA A 171 3.07 -9.57 3.62
CA ALA A 171 4.49 -9.92 3.66
C ALA A 171 5.18 -9.58 2.34
N PHE A 172 6.35 -8.95 2.43
CA PHE A 172 7.18 -8.53 1.31
C PHE A 172 8.51 -9.25 1.43
N GLN A 173 8.71 -10.30 0.64
CA GLN A 173 9.98 -11.00 0.58
C GLN A 173 10.91 -10.28 -0.38
N ILE A 174 12.02 -9.80 0.16
CA ILE A 174 13.06 -9.10 -0.59
C ILE A 174 14.08 -10.15 -1.01
N ILE A 175 14.28 -10.27 -2.31
CA ILE A 175 15.28 -11.15 -2.91
C ILE A 175 16.39 -10.25 -3.43
N ILE A 176 17.58 -10.45 -2.86
CA ILE A 176 18.81 -9.77 -3.27
C ILE A 176 19.61 -10.81 -4.06
N PRO A 177 20.08 -10.51 -5.28
CA PRO A 177 20.92 -11.44 -6.01
C PRO A 177 22.21 -11.65 -5.21
N LYS A 178 22.65 -12.92 -5.10
CA LYS A 178 23.97 -13.22 -4.57
C LYS A 178 25.00 -12.76 -5.61
N HIS A 179 25.81 -11.77 -5.24
CA HIS A 179 27.04 -11.46 -5.96
C HIS A 179 28.12 -12.50 -5.65
#